data_AF-A0A8T4NHW7-F1
#
_entry.id   AF-A0A8T4NHW7-F1
#
_cell.length_a   1.000
_cell.length_b   1.000
_cell.length_c   1.000
_cell.angle_alpha   90.00
_cell.angle_beta   90.00
_cell.angle_gamma   90.00
#
_symmetry.space_group_name_H-M   'P 1'
#
loop_
_entity.id
_entity.type
_entity.pdbx_description
1 polymer ?
#
loop_
_entity_poly.entity_id
_entity_poly.type
_entity_poly.pdbx_seq_one_letter_code
_entity_poly.pdbx_strand_id
1 'polypeptide(L)'
;MKKDKTRKVEKIKASLKQRAAAKKNIKKAQAKWKSMTHRQHALAQPEGRARKKPGMGGKGKFYRVVVRPKSEFVSFKTHDIGDKGHVERIAGKRSSGSWATQAWLVDKKEAHMATNGYLVGDSEDVRSVFAKLRRKPRHLKGDIFEAGPGVNVPERLKPTPAIKKARTKNIKKAQAARRK
;
A
#
# COMPACT_ATOMS: atom_id res chain seq x y z
N MET A 1 -52.66 45.46 4.82
CA MET A 1 -51.76 44.52 4.09
C MET A 1 -50.89 43.71 5.08
N LYS A 2 -51.36 42.56 5.60
CA LYS A 2 -50.54 41.63 6.41
C LYS A 2 -50.99 40.17 6.22
N LYS A 3 -51.08 39.68 4.98
CA LYS A 3 -51.43 38.26 4.70
C LYS A 3 -50.36 37.48 3.92
N ASP A 4 -49.18 38.05 3.68
CA ASP A 4 -48.20 37.47 2.74
C ASP A 4 -46.95 36.85 3.39
N LYS A 5 -46.72 37.03 4.69
CA LYS A 5 -45.54 36.45 5.38
C LYS A 5 -45.76 35.03 5.90
N THR A 6 -47.01 34.64 6.19
CA THR A 6 -47.36 33.31 6.73
C THR A 6 -47.30 32.19 5.67
N ARG A 7 -47.67 32.48 4.41
CA ARG A 7 -47.59 31.52 3.30
C ARG A 7 -46.17 31.11 2.91
N LYS A 8 -45.16 31.91 3.28
CA LYS A 8 -43.75 31.63 2.96
C LYS A 8 -43.08 30.67 3.94
N VAL A 9 -43.58 30.59 5.19
CA VAL A 9 -43.02 29.75 6.26
C VAL A 9 -43.52 28.29 6.19
N GLU A 10 -44.75 28.07 5.72
CA GLU A 10 -45.29 26.70 5.55
C GLU A 10 -44.62 25.88 4.46
N LYS A 11 -43.95 26.53 3.50
CA LYS A 11 -43.24 25.86 2.39
C LYS A 11 -41.93 25.17 2.81
N ILE A 12 -41.48 25.28 4.06
CA ILE A 12 -40.16 24.78 4.52
C ILE A 12 -40.26 23.39 5.20
N LYS A 13 -41.46 22.91 5.55
CA LYS A 13 -41.62 21.56 6.13
C LYS A 13 -41.75 20.50 5.04
N ALA A 14 -40.75 19.62 4.95
CA ALA A 14 -40.82 18.43 4.11
C ALA A 14 -42.08 17.62 4.43
N SER A 15 -42.88 17.31 3.40
CA SER A 15 -44.16 16.60 3.54
C SER A 15 -43.96 15.21 4.15
N LEU A 16 -44.99 14.65 4.78
CA LEU A 16 -44.94 13.29 5.36
C LEU A 16 -44.49 12.24 4.33
N LYS A 17 -44.93 12.41 3.07
CA LYS A 17 -44.51 11.57 1.94
C LYS A 17 -43.02 11.72 1.63
N GLN A 18 -42.51 12.95 1.65
CA GLN A 18 -41.07 13.22 1.46
C GLN A 18 -40.23 12.64 2.60
N ARG A 19 -40.70 12.74 3.85
CA ARG A 19 -40.02 12.14 5.03
C ARG A 19 -40.01 10.62 4.95
N ALA A 20 -41.11 9.99 4.55
CA ALA A 20 -41.20 8.54 4.38
C ALA A 20 -40.27 8.05 3.24
N ALA A 21 -40.26 8.75 2.10
CA ALA A 21 -39.35 8.46 1.00
C ALA A 21 -37.87 8.62 1.42
N ALA A 22 -37.54 9.68 2.15
CA ALA A 22 -36.20 9.91 2.68
C ALA A 22 -35.76 8.75 3.61
N LYS A 23 -36.61 8.33 4.55
CA LYS A 23 -36.34 7.18 5.43
C LYS A 23 -36.10 5.88 4.65
N LYS A 24 -36.94 5.62 3.63
CA LYS A 24 -36.80 4.42 2.77
C LYS A 24 -35.49 4.46 1.98
N ASN A 25 -35.10 5.63 1.48
CA ASN A 25 -33.85 5.82 0.74
C ASN A 25 -32.63 5.68 1.66
N ILE A 26 -32.69 6.21 2.89
CA ILE A 26 -31.63 6.03 3.90
C ILE A 26 -31.46 4.53 4.21
N LYS A 27 -32.56 3.80 4.44
CA LYS A 27 -32.50 2.36 4.71
C LYS A 27 -31.90 1.57 3.54
N LYS A 28 -32.27 1.91 2.30
CA LYS A 28 -31.67 1.33 1.09
C LYS A 28 -30.18 1.64 0.96
N ALA A 29 -29.78 2.88 1.23
CA ALA A 29 -28.38 3.31 1.19
C ALA A 29 -27.55 2.59 2.26
N GLN A 30 -28.07 2.47 3.49
CA GLN A 30 -27.44 1.72 4.57
C GLN A 30 -27.31 0.23 4.27
N ALA A 31 -28.35 -0.40 3.71
CA ALA A 31 -28.30 -1.81 3.30
C ALA A 31 -27.24 -2.03 2.22
N LYS A 32 -27.19 -1.13 1.22
CA LYS A 32 -26.18 -1.17 0.17
C LYS A 32 -24.77 -0.91 0.70
N TRP A 33 -24.62 0.01 1.67
CA TRP A 33 -23.34 0.24 2.33
C TRP A 33 -22.87 -1.02 3.08
N LYS A 34 -23.74 -1.65 3.88
CA LYS A 34 -23.40 -2.86 4.64
C LYS A 34 -23.05 -4.07 3.76
N SER A 35 -23.60 -4.16 2.55
CA SER A 35 -23.29 -5.26 1.63
C SER A 35 -22.02 -5.04 0.78
N MET A 36 -21.39 -3.87 0.87
CA MET A 36 -20.17 -3.59 0.12
C MET A 36 -18.96 -4.31 0.70
N THR A 37 -18.09 -4.77 -0.19
CA THR A 37 -16.73 -5.20 0.15
C THR A 37 -15.86 -4.00 0.51
N HIS A 38 -14.76 -4.23 1.24
CA HIS A 38 -13.80 -3.18 1.62
C HIS A 38 -13.30 -2.35 0.42
N ARG A 39 -13.15 -2.97 -0.76
CA ARG A 39 -12.78 -2.28 -2.00
C ARG A 39 -13.90 -1.40 -2.55
N GLN A 40 -15.15 -1.86 -2.49
CA GLN A 40 -16.31 -1.08 -2.93
C GLN A 40 -16.53 0.13 -2.02
N HIS A 41 -16.34 -0.03 -0.71
CA HIS A 41 -16.34 1.11 0.23
C HIS A 41 -15.31 2.17 -0.15
N ALA A 42 -14.07 1.77 -0.40
CA ALA A 42 -13.00 2.71 -0.78
C ALA A 42 -13.30 3.45 -2.10
N LEU A 43 -13.95 2.80 -3.08
CA LEU A 43 -14.31 3.44 -4.35
C LEU A 43 -15.56 4.33 -4.26
N ALA A 44 -16.46 4.02 -3.32
CA ALA A 44 -17.67 4.82 -3.09
C ALA A 44 -17.38 6.15 -2.40
N GLN A 45 -16.28 6.26 -1.66
CA GLN A 45 -15.86 7.51 -1.06
C GLN A 45 -15.09 8.40 -2.06
N PRO A 46 -15.36 9.72 -2.11
CA PRO A 46 -14.68 10.64 -3.03
C PRO A 46 -13.15 10.63 -2.85
N GLU A 47 -12.70 10.57 -1.60
CA GLU A 47 -11.29 10.55 -1.21
C GLU A 47 -10.56 9.31 -1.72
N GLY A 48 -11.20 8.14 -1.60
CA GLY A 48 -10.62 6.88 -2.07
C GLY A 48 -10.59 6.77 -3.59
N ARG A 49 -11.56 7.37 -4.30
CA ARG A 49 -11.59 7.45 -5.77
C ARG A 49 -10.53 8.40 -6.33
N ALA A 50 -10.26 9.51 -5.65
CA ALA A 50 -9.24 10.50 -6.05
C ALA A 50 -7.81 10.04 -5.72
N ARG A 51 -7.64 9.05 -4.84
CA ARG A 51 -6.33 8.58 -4.39
C ARG A 51 -5.49 8.02 -5.54
N LYS A 52 -4.41 8.72 -5.87
CA LYS A 52 -3.37 8.20 -6.77
C LYS A 52 -2.53 7.14 -6.05
N LYS A 53 -2.02 6.17 -6.82
CA LYS A 53 -1.06 5.19 -6.30
C LYS A 53 0.24 5.89 -5.90
N PRO A 54 0.93 5.42 -4.84
CA PRO A 54 2.27 5.90 -4.52
C PRO A 54 3.17 5.89 -5.76
N GLY A 55 3.82 7.02 -6.00
CA GLY A 55 4.71 7.32 -7.11
C GLY A 55 4.06 7.63 -8.48
N MET A 56 2.74 7.44 -8.64
CA MET A 56 2.07 7.73 -9.92
C MET A 56 1.89 9.23 -10.19
N GLY A 57 1.94 10.06 -9.15
CA GLY A 57 1.68 11.50 -9.24
C GLY A 57 2.91 12.39 -9.31
N GLY A 58 4.14 11.87 -9.17
CA GLY A 58 5.38 12.68 -9.10
C GLY A 58 5.56 13.50 -7.82
N LYS A 59 4.46 13.81 -7.12
CA LYS A 59 4.39 14.68 -5.93
C LYS A 59 4.37 13.91 -4.61
N GLY A 60 4.60 12.59 -4.64
CA GLY A 60 4.60 11.76 -3.44
C GLY A 60 5.93 11.84 -2.68
N LYS A 61 5.92 11.43 -1.40
CA LYS A 61 7.14 11.31 -0.58
C LYS A 61 8.01 10.11 -0.92
N PHE A 62 7.51 9.18 -1.73
CA PHE A 62 8.16 7.91 -2.00
C PHE A 62 8.35 7.66 -3.50
N TYR A 63 9.51 7.15 -3.85
CA TYR A 63 9.72 6.38 -5.07
C TYR A 63 9.10 4.99 -4.92
N ARG A 64 8.50 4.47 -5.99
CA ARG A 64 7.96 3.10 -6.03
C ARG A 64 8.80 2.24 -6.96
N VAL A 65 9.57 1.32 -6.41
CA VAL A 65 10.35 0.34 -7.17
C VAL A 65 9.54 -0.95 -7.33
N VAL A 66 8.96 -1.17 -8.51
CA VAL A 66 8.19 -2.36 -8.84
C VAL A 66 9.13 -3.51 -9.17
N VAL A 67 8.99 -4.61 -8.45
CA VAL A 67 9.82 -5.82 -8.59
C VAL A 67 9.09 -6.92 -9.36
N ARG A 68 7.75 -6.97 -9.20
CA ARG A 68 6.88 -7.95 -9.85
C ARG A 68 5.57 -7.31 -10.30
N PRO A 69 4.95 -7.80 -11.38
CA PRO A 69 3.66 -7.32 -11.83
C PRO A 69 2.58 -7.58 -10.78
N LYS A 70 1.64 -6.64 -10.66
CA LYS A 70 0.55 -6.73 -9.67
C LYS A 70 -0.36 -7.95 -9.91
N SER A 71 -0.50 -8.39 -11.16
CA SER A 71 -1.36 -9.50 -11.57
C SER A 71 -0.94 -10.85 -10.98
N GLU A 72 0.31 -11.01 -10.53
CA GLU A 72 0.76 -12.21 -9.82
C GLU A 72 0.14 -12.38 -8.42
N PHE A 73 -0.55 -11.37 -7.90
CA PHE A 73 -0.95 -11.30 -6.49
C PHE A 73 -2.43 -11.03 -6.30
N VAL A 74 -2.98 -11.65 -5.26
CA VAL A 74 -4.40 -11.56 -4.87
C VAL A 74 -4.59 -10.53 -3.76
N SER A 75 -3.66 -10.45 -2.81
CA SER A 75 -3.70 -9.49 -1.71
C SER A 75 -2.31 -8.95 -1.36
N PHE A 76 -2.26 -7.82 -0.66
CA PHE A 76 -1.01 -7.12 -0.33
C PHE A 76 -0.94 -6.79 1.16
N LYS A 77 0.29 -6.77 1.69
CA LYS A 77 0.64 -6.25 3.01
C LYS A 77 1.87 -5.34 2.90
N THR A 78 1.90 -4.31 3.73
CA THR A 78 3.04 -3.40 3.82
C THR A 78 3.81 -3.68 5.11
N HIS A 79 5.14 -3.65 5.03
CA HIS A 79 6.03 -3.84 6.16
C HIS A 79 7.16 -2.81 6.09
N ASP A 80 7.39 -2.05 7.16
CA ASP A 80 8.61 -1.24 7.30
C ASP A 80 9.85 -2.14 7.41
N ILE A 81 10.95 -1.73 6.79
CA ILE A 81 12.27 -2.34 6.97
C ILE A 81 13.24 -1.25 7.42
N GLY A 82 13.93 -1.50 8.53
CA GLY A 82 14.81 -0.51 9.15
C GLY A 82 14.03 0.44 10.05
N ASP A 83 14.45 1.70 10.08
CA ASP A 83 13.75 2.76 10.80
C ASP A 83 12.41 3.09 10.13
N LYS A 84 11.45 3.51 10.96
CA LYS A 84 10.06 3.71 10.53
C LYS A 84 9.96 4.77 9.43
N GLY A 85 9.39 4.40 8.29
CA GLY A 85 9.05 5.31 7.19
C GLY A 85 10.16 5.57 6.16
N HIS A 86 11.32 4.95 6.30
CA HIS A 86 12.45 5.12 5.38
C HIS A 86 12.30 4.22 4.14
N VAL A 87 12.09 2.92 4.38
CA VAL A 87 11.88 1.92 3.33
C VAL A 87 10.75 0.97 3.70
N GLU A 88 9.70 0.93 2.87
CA GLU A 88 8.58 0.02 3.05
C GLU A 88 8.58 -1.08 1.98
N ARG A 89 8.38 -2.33 2.42
CA ARG A 89 8.16 -3.48 1.55
C ARG A 89 6.68 -3.70 1.32
N ILE A 90 6.26 -3.70 0.06
CA ILE A 90 4.94 -4.19 -0.36
C ILE A 90 5.08 -5.68 -0.71
N ALA A 91 4.64 -6.54 0.20
CA ALA A 91 4.54 -7.98 -0.02
C ALA A 91 3.17 -8.33 -0.60
N GLY A 92 3.13 -9.23 -1.57
CA GLY A 92 1.90 -9.77 -2.16
C GLY A 92 1.75 -11.26 -1.91
N LYS A 93 0.53 -11.70 -1.60
CA LYS A 93 0.15 -13.12 -1.56
C LYS A 93 -0.30 -13.56 -2.94
N ARG A 94 0.26 -14.65 -3.45
CA ARG A 94 -0.13 -15.27 -4.73
C ARG A 94 -1.35 -16.16 -4.57
N SER A 95 -1.96 -16.55 -5.69
CA SER A 95 -3.04 -17.55 -5.74
C SER A 95 -2.63 -18.89 -5.09
N SER A 96 -1.35 -19.29 -5.25
CA SER A 96 -0.78 -20.48 -4.61
C SER A 96 -0.61 -20.37 -3.08
N GLY A 97 -0.92 -19.21 -2.49
CA GLY A 97 -0.72 -18.95 -1.06
C GLY A 97 0.67 -18.46 -0.67
N SER A 98 1.67 -18.60 -1.55
CA SER A 98 3.03 -18.09 -1.35
C SER A 98 3.09 -16.56 -1.26
N TRP A 99 4.05 -16.04 -0.51
CA TRP A 99 4.31 -14.59 -0.41
C TRP A 99 5.56 -14.22 -1.20
N ALA A 100 5.50 -13.11 -1.92
CA ALA A 100 6.67 -12.51 -2.55
C ALA A 100 6.62 -10.98 -2.48
N THR A 101 7.75 -10.32 -2.71
CA THR A 101 7.80 -8.85 -2.79
C THR A 101 7.26 -8.39 -4.13
N GLN A 102 6.27 -7.48 -4.11
CA GLN A 102 5.72 -6.85 -5.29
C GLN A 102 6.45 -5.56 -5.62
N ALA A 103 6.70 -4.72 -4.62
CA ALA A 103 7.39 -3.45 -4.77
C ALA A 103 8.05 -3.00 -3.47
N TRP A 104 8.98 -2.07 -3.59
CA TRP A 104 9.55 -1.29 -2.50
C TRP A 104 9.07 0.16 -2.62
N LEU A 105 8.76 0.78 -1.49
CA LEU A 105 8.59 2.23 -1.37
C LEU A 105 9.84 2.77 -0.67
N VAL A 106 10.49 3.73 -1.30
CA VAL A 106 11.73 4.34 -0.82
C VAL A 106 11.49 5.82 -0.64
N ASP A 107 11.72 6.36 0.55
CA ASP A 107 11.57 7.79 0.80
C ASP A 107 12.51 8.58 -0.14
N LYS A 108 12.00 9.65 -0.74
CA LYS A 108 12.78 10.52 -1.64
C LYS A 108 13.95 11.21 -0.95
N LYS A 109 13.97 11.25 0.38
CA LYS A 109 15.11 11.76 1.16
C LYS A 109 16.29 10.79 1.22
N GLU A 110 16.05 9.51 0.93
CA GLU A 110 17.08 8.46 1.01
C GLU A 110 17.51 7.92 -0.35
N ALA A 111 17.00 8.52 -1.42
CA ALA A 111 17.35 8.13 -2.77
C ALA A 111 17.17 9.30 -3.73
N HIS A 112 17.92 9.28 -4.82
CA HIS A 112 17.76 10.24 -5.90
C HIS A 112 17.80 9.54 -7.25
N MET A 113 17.15 10.16 -8.24
CA MET A 113 17.25 9.71 -9.63
C MET A 113 18.53 10.28 -10.25
N ALA A 114 19.44 9.40 -10.66
CA ALA A 114 20.64 9.79 -11.38
C ALA A 114 20.32 10.19 -12.82
N THR A 115 21.20 10.98 -13.44
CA THR A 115 21.05 11.52 -14.80
C THR A 115 20.86 10.43 -15.87
N ASN A 116 21.35 9.22 -15.61
CA ASN A 116 21.21 8.05 -16.47
C ASN A 116 19.88 7.28 -16.30
N GLY A 117 18.93 7.82 -15.52
CA GLY A 117 17.59 7.25 -15.34
C GLY A 117 17.52 6.08 -14.34
N TYR A 118 18.54 5.90 -13.51
CA TYR A 118 18.53 4.89 -12.44
C TYR A 118 18.29 5.53 -11.07
N LEU A 119 17.63 4.79 -10.18
CA LEU A 119 17.48 5.20 -8.79
C LEU A 119 18.71 4.77 -7.99
N VAL A 120 19.32 5.73 -7.30
CA VAL A 120 20.48 5.51 -6.43
C VAL A 120 20.03 5.70 -4.98
N GLY A 121 20.45 4.79 -4.11
CA GLY A 121 20.19 4.87 -2.68
C GLY A 121 21.30 5.62 -1.96
N ASP A 122 20.91 6.58 -1.14
CA ASP A 122 21.79 7.42 -0.34
C ASP A 122 22.02 6.82 1.06
N SER A 123 21.01 6.13 1.61
CA SER A 123 21.11 5.41 2.89
C SER A 123 21.67 3.99 2.73
N GLU A 124 22.21 3.42 3.81
CA GLU A 124 22.68 2.01 3.82
C GLU A 124 21.53 1.02 3.59
N ASP A 125 20.37 1.26 4.20
CA ASP A 125 19.20 0.40 4.06
C ASP A 125 18.70 0.33 2.62
N VAL A 126 18.59 1.48 1.94
CA VAL A 126 18.19 1.53 0.53
C VAL A 126 19.23 0.84 -0.35
N ARG A 127 20.52 1.08 -0.13
CA ARG A 127 21.60 0.40 -0.88
C ARG A 127 21.55 -1.11 -0.68
N SER A 128 21.31 -1.58 0.54
CA SER A 128 21.15 -3.00 0.88
C SER A 128 19.95 -3.63 0.17
N VAL A 129 18.84 -2.90 0.05
CA VAL A 129 17.67 -3.36 -0.72
C VAL A 129 18.00 -3.43 -2.21
N PHE A 130 18.60 -2.38 -2.80
CA PHE A 130 18.90 -2.34 -4.22
C PHE A 130 19.93 -3.38 -4.64
N ALA A 131 20.93 -3.67 -3.79
CA ALA A 131 21.92 -4.72 -4.04
C ALA A 131 21.31 -6.12 -4.15
N LYS A 132 20.16 -6.36 -3.50
CA LYS A 132 19.45 -7.65 -3.55
C LYS A 132 18.54 -7.78 -4.77
N LEU A 133 18.29 -6.70 -5.50
CA LEU A 133 17.49 -6.73 -6.71
C LEU A 133 18.32 -7.26 -7.87
N ARG A 134 17.69 -7.96 -8.81
CA ARG A 134 18.39 -8.56 -9.96
C ARG A 134 18.94 -7.51 -10.94
N ARG A 135 18.35 -6.32 -10.95
CA ARG A 135 18.78 -5.18 -11.75
C ARG A 135 18.58 -3.91 -10.94
N LYS A 136 19.43 -2.90 -11.19
CA LYS A 136 19.29 -1.57 -10.61
C LYS A 136 17.91 -1.00 -10.98
N PRO A 137 17.22 -0.28 -10.08
CA PRO A 137 15.92 0.28 -10.38
C PRO A 137 16.02 1.28 -11.54
N ARG A 138 15.33 1.01 -12.64
CA ARG A 138 15.29 1.86 -13.84
C ARG A 138 14.01 2.67 -13.85
N HIS A 139 14.10 3.94 -14.20
CA HIS A 139 12.93 4.82 -14.28
C HIS A 139 11.93 4.30 -15.32
N LEU A 140 10.65 4.37 -14.97
CA LEU A 140 9.55 3.99 -15.85
C LEU A 140 8.67 5.19 -16.16
N LYS A 141 8.13 5.85 -15.12
CA LYS A 141 7.33 7.08 -15.24
C LYS A 141 7.07 7.71 -13.87
N GLY A 142 6.94 9.03 -13.80
CA GLY A 142 6.71 9.73 -12.53
C GLY A 142 7.79 9.34 -11.50
N ASP A 143 7.38 8.85 -10.34
CA ASP A 143 8.30 8.31 -9.31
C ASP A 143 8.31 6.77 -9.31
N ILE A 144 7.88 6.13 -10.40
CA ILE A 144 7.84 4.67 -10.54
C ILE A 144 9.09 4.20 -11.25
N PHE A 145 9.76 3.24 -10.63
CA PHE A 145 10.92 2.54 -11.13
C PHE A 145 10.58 1.06 -11.26
N GLU A 146 11.27 0.36 -12.14
CA GLU A 146 11.20 -1.08 -12.24
C GLU A 146 12.54 -1.72 -11.91
N ALA A 147 12.45 -2.83 -11.19
CA ALA A 147 13.57 -3.72 -10.91
C ALA A 147 13.14 -5.17 -11.14
N GLY A 148 14.11 -6.07 -11.21
CA GLY A 148 13.86 -7.50 -11.26
C GLY A 148 13.83 -8.09 -9.85
N PRO A 149 13.07 -9.17 -9.60
CA PRO A 149 13.14 -9.88 -8.33
C PRO A 149 14.56 -10.37 -8.09
N GLY A 150 14.99 -10.36 -6.83
CA GLY A 150 16.27 -10.95 -6.44
C GLY A 150 16.42 -12.38 -6.94
N VAL A 151 17.67 -12.80 -7.13
CA VAL A 151 18.01 -14.12 -7.67
C VAL A 151 17.32 -15.21 -6.84
N ASN A 152 16.60 -16.11 -7.52
CA ASN A 152 15.96 -17.24 -6.86
C ASN A 152 17.03 -18.27 -6.49
N VAL A 153 17.23 -18.53 -5.21
CA VAL A 153 18.12 -19.59 -4.73
C VAL A 153 17.34 -20.91 -4.73
N PRO A 154 17.77 -21.94 -5.48
CA PRO A 154 17.15 -23.27 -5.49
C PRO A 154 16.98 -23.85 -4.08
N GLU A 155 15.89 -24.59 -3.85
CA GLU A 155 15.61 -25.17 -2.52
C GLU A 155 16.69 -26.12 -2.03
N ARG A 156 17.29 -26.92 -2.92
CA ARG A 156 18.43 -27.79 -2.59
C ARG A 156 19.64 -27.06 -2.00
N LEU A 157 19.79 -25.77 -2.33
CA LEU A 157 20.89 -24.93 -1.84
C LEU A 157 20.50 -24.18 -0.55
N LYS A 158 19.25 -24.32 -0.10
CA LYS A 158 18.81 -23.85 1.21
C LYS A 158 19.09 -24.96 2.23
N PRO A 159 19.52 -24.63 3.47
CA PRO A 159 19.65 -23.28 4.04
C PRO A 159 20.97 -22.58 3.66
N THR A 160 20.87 -21.32 3.21
CA THR A 160 22.04 -20.48 2.88
C THR A 160 22.87 -20.16 4.13
N PRO A 161 24.16 -19.76 4.00
CA PRO A 161 24.99 -19.36 5.14
C PRO A 161 24.36 -18.26 6.00
N ALA A 162 23.66 -17.31 5.38
CA ALA A 162 22.90 -16.27 6.09
C ALA A 162 21.75 -16.85 6.93
N ILE A 163 20.99 -17.81 6.38
CA ILE A 163 19.92 -18.51 7.11
C ILE A 163 20.49 -19.29 8.30
N LYS A 164 21.63 -19.98 8.11
CA LYS A 164 22.32 -20.70 9.19
C LYS A 164 22.74 -19.75 10.31
N LYS A 165 23.41 -18.64 9.99
CA LYS A 165 23.80 -17.60 10.97
C LYS A 165 22.59 -17.04 11.73
N ALA A 166 21.52 -16.70 11.02
CA ALA A 166 20.30 -16.18 11.62
C ALA A 166 19.64 -17.20 12.56
N ARG A 167 19.54 -18.47 12.14
CA ARG A 167 19.03 -19.57 12.97
C ARG A 167 19.86 -19.70 14.26
N THR A 168 21.18 -19.73 14.17
CA THR A 168 22.06 -19.82 15.34
C THR A 168 21.88 -18.63 16.28
N LYS A 169 21.79 -17.40 15.74
CA LYS A 169 21.56 -16.19 16.55
C LYS A 169 20.21 -16.23 17.27
N ASN A 170 19.14 -16.67 16.60
CA ASN A 170 17.81 -16.79 17.20
C ASN A 170 17.76 -17.88 18.27
N ILE A 171 18.42 -19.02 18.06
CA ILE A 171 18.55 -20.08 19.07
C ILE A 171 19.26 -19.55 20.31
N LYS A 172 20.40 -18.86 20.15
CA LYS A 172 21.12 -18.25 21.29
C LYS A 172 20.25 -17.24 22.04
N LYS A 173 19.50 -16.41 21.31
CA LYS A 173 18.56 -15.44 21.91
C LYS A 173 17.45 -16.12 22.71
N ALA A 174 16.88 -17.20 22.18
CA ALA A 174 15.84 -17.98 22.86
C ALA A 174 16.39 -18.69 24.11
N GLN A 175 17.60 -19.26 24.03
CA GLN A 175 18.27 -19.88 25.17
C GLN A 175 18.58 -18.87 26.27
N ALA A 176 19.06 -17.67 25.93
CA ALA A 176 19.30 -16.60 26.89
C ALA A 176 18.00 -16.13 27.56
N ALA A 177 16.91 -16.01 26.79
CA ALA A 177 15.60 -15.64 27.34
C ALA A 177 15.02 -16.70 28.29
N ARG A 178 15.32 -17.99 28.07
CA ARG A 178 14.91 -19.10 28.96
C ARG A 178 15.75 -19.20 30.24
N ARG A 179 16.95 -18.63 30.24
CA ARG A 179 17.85 -18.60 31.40
C ARG A 179 17.63 -17.38 32.32
N LYS A 180 16.80 -16.43 31.88
CA LYS A 180 16.23 -15.38 32.72
C LYS A 180 14.93 -15.88 33.33
#